data_AF-A0A838PRJ2-F1
#
_entry.id   AF-A0A838PRJ2-F1
#
_cell.length_a   1.000
_cell.length_b   1.000
_cell.length_c   1.000
_cell.angle_alpha   90.00
_cell.angle_beta   90.00
_cell.angle_gamma   90.00
#
_symmetry.space_group_name_H-M   'P 1'
#
loop_
_entity.id
_entity.type
_entity.pdbx_description
1 polymer ?
#
loop_
_entity_poly.entity_id
_entity_poly.type
_entity_poly.pdbx_seq_one_letter_code
_entity_poly.pdbx_strand_id
1 'polypeptide(L)' 'DYEDWHFNVRASNTEPLLRLTLESLLSEEHMEQKRDEVLELIRAGD' A
#
# COMPACT_ATOMS: atom_id res chain seq x y z
N ASP A 1 1.62 -12.17 12.24
CA ASP A 1 0.84 -12.16 11.00
C ASP A 1 0.01 -10.90 10.95
N TYR A 2 0.03 -10.21 9.82
CA TYR A 2 -0.95 -9.17 9.54
C TYR A 2 -2.22 -9.91 9.07
N GLU A 3 -2.93 -10.53 10.01
CA GLU A 3 -4.10 -11.36 9.70
C GLU A 3 -5.21 -10.55 9.01
N ASP A 4 -5.25 -9.24 9.28
CA ASP A 4 -6.32 -8.35 8.88
C ASP A 4 -6.04 -7.52 7.64
N TRP A 5 -4.79 -7.46 7.17
CA TRP A 5 -4.43 -6.68 5.98
C TRP A 5 -3.09 -7.10 5.39
N HIS A 6 -2.92 -6.87 4.10
CA HIS A 6 -1.64 -7.07 3.43
C HIS A 6 -1.45 -6.06 2.32
N PHE A 7 -0.20 -5.88 1.91
CA PHE A 7 0.13 -5.10 0.74
C PHE A 7 1.30 -5.70 -0.03
N ASN A 8 1.44 -5.31 -1.28
CA ASN A 8 2.65 -5.50 -2.05
C ASN A 8 2.99 -4.22 -2.82
N VAL A 9 4.29 -3.99 -2.99
CA VAL A 9 4.82 -2.93 -3.84
C VAL A 9 5.59 -3.59 -4.98
N ARG A 10 5.38 -3.10 -6.20
CA ARG A 10 6.12 -3.53 -7.38
C ARG A 10 6.39 -2.37 -8.32
N ALA A 11 7.43 -2.46 -9.13
CA ALA A 11 7.58 -1.57 -10.28
C ALA A 11 6.39 -1.78 -11.25
N SER A 12 5.93 -0.69 -11.86
CA SER A 12 5.04 -0.77 -13.02
C SER A 12 5.80 -1.39 -14.19
N ASN A 13 5.10 -2.21 -14.97
CA ASN A 13 5.73 -2.96 -16.07
C ASN A 13 5.96 -2.10 -17.31
N THR A 14 5.24 -0.99 -17.45
CA THR A 14 5.18 -0.18 -18.67
C THR A 14 5.47 1.30 -18.44
N GLU A 15 5.55 1.74 -17.19
CA GLU A 15 5.71 3.14 -16.81
C GLU A 15 6.75 3.27 -15.69
N PRO A 16 7.45 4.41 -15.56
CA PRO A 16 8.44 4.62 -14.51
C PRO A 16 7.75 4.98 -13.17
N LEU A 17 6.89 4.09 -12.68
CA LEU A 17 6.08 4.29 -11.47
C LEU A 17 6.14 3.06 -10.56
N LEU A 18 5.94 3.26 -9.25
CA LEU A 18 5.66 2.17 -8.31
C LEU A 18 4.14 1.93 -8.23
N ARG A 19 3.75 0.66 -8.08
CA ARG A 19 2.38 0.23 -7.80
C ARG A 19 2.31 -0.36 -6.41
N LEU A 20 1.51 0.28 -5.57
CA LEU A 20 1.03 -0.26 -4.30
C LEU A 20 -0.31 -0.96 -4.53
N THR A 21 -0.44 -2.20 -4.05
CA THR A 21 -1.71 -2.91 -3.93
C THR A 21 -1.86 -3.29 -2.46
N LEU A 22 -2.98 -2.91 -1.85
CA LEU A 22 -3.23 -3.10 -0.43
C LEU A 22 -4.69 -3.51 -0.24
N GLU A 23 -4.91 -4.53 0.58
CA GLU A 23 -6.23 -5.06 0.92
C GLU A 23 -6.35 -5.20 2.44
N SER A 24 -7.57 -5.03 2.95
CA SER A 24 -7.92 -5.10 4.37
C SER A 24 -9.21 -5.90 4.52
N LEU A 25 -9.23 -6.82 5.49
CA LEU A 25 -10.40 -7.64 5.84
C LEU A 25 -11.38 -6.91 6.78
N LEU A 26 -10.98 -5.78 7.37
CA LEU A 26 -11.78 -5.07 8.37
C LEU A 26 -12.79 -4.10 7.77
N SER A 27 -12.33 -3.18 6.91
CA SER A 27 -13.16 -2.18 6.25
C SER A 27 -12.38 -1.43 5.17
N GLU A 28 -13.10 -0.69 4.33
CA GLU A 28 -12.53 0.29 3.38
C GLU A 28 -11.78 1.39 4.12
N GLU A 29 -12.35 1.95 5.21
CA GLU A 29 -11.67 2.98 6.00
C GLU A 29 -10.32 2.49 6.57
N HIS A 30 -10.26 1.25 7.06
CA HIS A 30 -9.00 0.66 7.53
C HIS A 30 -8.01 0.46 6.38
N MET A 31 -8.49 0.06 5.19
CA MET A 31 -7.66 -0.03 3.97
C MET A 31 -7.05 1.33 3.62
N GLU A 32 -7.85 2.40 3.65
CA GLU A 32 -7.39 3.76 3.34
C GLU A 32 -6.37 4.28 4.36
N GLN A 33 -6.61 4.06 5.66
CA GLN A 33 -5.67 4.41 6.72
C GLN A 33 -4.31 3.73 6.49
N LYS A 34 -4.30 2.42 6.21
CA LYS A 34 -3.06 1.68 5.95
C LYS A 34 -2.40 2.05 4.62
N ARG A 35 -3.17 2.36 3.58
CA ARG A 35 -2.65 2.90 2.32
C ARG A 35 -1.88 4.19 2.57
N ASP A 36 -2.45 5.11 3.34
CA ASP A 36 -1.86 6.42 3.59
C ASP A 36 -0.58 6.28 4.45
N GLU A 37 -0.60 5.46 5.51
CA GLU A 37 0.59 5.10 6.30
C GLU A 37 1.74 4.55 5.41
N VAL A 38 1.43 3.62 4.50
CA VAL A 38 2.44 3.00 3.63
C VAL A 38 2.95 4.00 2.59
N LEU A 39 2.08 4.82 2.01
CA LEU A 39 2.48 5.84 1.04
C LEU A 39 3.37 6.92 1.66
N GLU A 40 3.11 7.33 2.90
CA GLU A 40 3.98 8.24 3.64
C GLU A 40 5.40 7.67 3.79
N LEU A 41 5.51 6.39 4.16
CA LEU A 41 6.81 5.72 4.29
C LEU A 41 7.57 5.62 2.96
N ILE A 42 6.88 5.32 1.87
CA ILE A 42 7.49 5.23 0.53
C ILE A 42 8.02 6.60 0.10
N ARG A 43 7.23 7.66 0.30
CA ARG A 43 7.57 9.03 -0.11
C ARG A 43 8.59 9.71 0.79
N ALA A 44 8.76 9.25 2.03
CA ALA A 44 9.75 9.80 2.95
C ALA A 44 11.20 9.59 2.48
N GLY A 45 11.42 8.68 1.53
CA GLY A 45 12.73 8.42 0.91
C GLY A 45 12.97 9.12 -0.43
N ASP A 46 11.99 9.85 -0.96
CA ASP A 46 12.14 10.74 -2.13
C ASP A 46 12.73 12.11 -1.70
#